data_AF-S2JGY5-F1
#
_entry.id   AF-S2JGY5-F1
#
_cell.length_a   1.000
_cell.length_b   1.000
_cell.length_c   1.000
_cell.angle_alpha   90.00
_cell.angle_beta   90.00
_cell.angle_gamma   90.00
#
_symmetry.space_group_name_H-M   'P 1'
#
loop_
_entity.id
_entity.type
_entity.pdbx_description
1 polymer ?
#
loop_
_entity_poly.entity_id
_entity_poly.type
_entity_poly.pdbx_seq_one_letter_code
_entity_poly.pdbx_strand_id
1 'polypeptide(L)'
;MFGELRRMNVRQVALQFLNILTIAASALMIWKGLAVVTNTESPIVVVLSGSMEPAFHRGDLLFLTLPRKAPVEINDICVFKLPERPIPIVHRVVKIHEDAKTKKEYILTKGDNNARDDRALYNRGQMWINREHVVGKVRGFMPYVGMVTILMNDYPWMKFALLGVLGLFVLIHRE
;
A
#
# COMPACT_ATOMS: atom_id res chain seq x y z
N MET A 1 11.59 -24.18 29.21
CA MET A 1 11.04 -22.87 28.79
C MET A 1 11.59 -21.70 29.60
N PHE A 2 11.23 -21.48 30.88
CA PHE A 2 11.83 -20.41 31.71
C PHE A 2 13.27 -20.69 32.17
N GLY A 3 13.66 -21.97 32.29
CA GLY A 3 15.00 -22.36 32.72
C GLY A 3 16.12 -22.06 31.71
N GLU A 4 15.80 -21.93 30.42
CA GLU A 4 16.78 -21.61 29.37
C GLU A 4 16.96 -20.10 29.20
N LEU A 5 15.89 -19.31 29.28
CA LEU A 5 15.97 -17.85 29.39
C LEU A 5 16.80 -17.42 30.62
N ARG A 6 16.69 -18.17 31.71
CA ARG A 6 17.45 -17.94 32.96
C ARG A 6 18.93 -18.35 32.87
N ARG A 7 19.32 -19.15 31.87
CA ARG A 7 20.70 -19.58 31.61
C ARG A 7 21.43 -18.71 30.58
N MET A 8 20.73 -17.78 29.93
CA MET A 8 21.34 -16.88 28.96
C MET A 8 22.17 -15.81 29.67
N ASN A 9 23.41 -15.64 29.22
CA ASN A 9 24.20 -14.49 29.63
C ASN A 9 23.54 -13.21 29.10
N VAL A 10 23.57 -12.12 29.88
CA VAL A 10 23.00 -10.81 29.49
C VAL A 10 23.48 -10.37 28.09
N ARG A 11 24.74 -10.69 27.75
CA ARG A 11 25.31 -10.48 26.41
C ARG A 11 24.57 -11.23 25.30
N GLN A 12 24.19 -12.49 25.52
CA GLN A 12 23.46 -13.30 24.53
C GLN A 12 22.04 -12.77 24.33
N VAL A 13 21.36 -12.35 25.40
CA VAL A 13 20.05 -11.69 25.31
C VAL A 13 20.17 -10.38 24.53
N ALA A 14 21.18 -9.57 24.83
CA ALA A 14 21.43 -8.31 24.12
C ALA A 14 21.72 -8.50 22.63
N LEU A 15 22.51 -9.53 22.26
CA LEU A 15 22.78 -9.86 20.86
C LEU A 15 21.53 -10.35 20.12
N GLN A 16 20.68 -11.17 20.75
CA GLN A 16 19.42 -11.60 20.15
C GLN A 16 18.47 -10.41 19.92
N PHE A 17 18.38 -9.50 20.90
CA PHE A 17 17.61 -8.28 20.75
C PHE A 17 18.14 -7.40 19.62
N LEU A 18 19.47 -7.23 19.53
CA LEU A 18 20.10 -6.49 18.45
C LEU A 18 19.81 -7.12 17.08
N ASN A 19 19.87 -8.44 16.94
CA ASN A 19 19.54 -9.12 15.69
C ASN A 19 18.08 -8.88 15.26
N ILE A 20 17.13 -8.95 16.19
CA ILE A 20 15.72 -8.64 15.90
C ILE A 20 15.57 -7.19 15.43
N LEU A 21 16.24 -6.24 16.11
CA LEU A 21 16.26 -4.85 15.69
C LEU A 21 16.87 -4.67 14.31
N THR A 22 17.97 -5.36 13.99
CA THR A 22 18.60 -5.30 12.67
C THR A 22 17.66 -5.81 11.59
N ILE A 23 16.98 -6.95 11.78
CA ILE A 23 16.00 -7.49 10.82
C ILE A 23 14.86 -6.49 10.59
N ALA A 24 14.30 -5.94 11.67
CA ALA A 24 13.23 -4.95 11.58
C ALA A 24 13.69 -3.67 10.86
N ALA A 25 14.90 -3.18 11.18
CA ALA A 25 15.50 -2.02 10.53
C ALA A 25 15.73 -2.27 9.04
N SER A 26 16.25 -3.45 8.66
CA SER A 26 16.45 -3.83 7.25
C SER A 26 15.13 -3.84 6.47
N ALA A 27 14.06 -4.41 7.04
CA ALA A 27 12.74 -4.39 6.40
C ALA A 27 12.22 -2.95 6.20
N LEU A 28 12.36 -2.08 7.21
CA LEU A 28 11.98 -0.67 7.11
C LEU A 28 12.83 0.09 6.09
N MET A 29 14.13 -0.20 6.01
CA MET A 29 15.04 0.39 5.02
C MET A 29 14.66 -0.01 3.60
N ILE A 30 14.29 -1.27 3.36
CA ILE A 30 13.81 -1.72 2.05
C ILE A 30 12.53 -0.99 1.67
N TRP A 31 11.56 -0.90 2.59
CA TRP A 31 10.29 -0.20 2.35
C TRP A 31 10.51 1.28 2.03
N LYS A 32 11.32 1.98 2.84
CA LYS A 32 11.63 3.40 2.62
C LYS A 32 12.49 3.63 1.38
N GLY A 33 13.43 2.74 1.10
CA GLY A 33 14.20 2.77 -0.15
C GLY A 33 13.29 2.67 -1.37
N LEU A 34 12.33 1.73 -1.35
CA LEU A 34 11.35 1.60 -2.42
C LEU A 34 10.48 2.86 -2.56
N ALA A 35 10.00 3.42 -1.44
CA ALA A 35 9.23 4.66 -1.42
C ALA A 35 10.00 5.84 -2.05
N VAL A 36 11.30 5.97 -1.73
CA VAL A 36 12.16 7.02 -2.30
C VAL A 36 12.38 6.81 -3.80
N VAL A 37 12.73 5.58 -4.21
CA VAL A 37 12.98 5.25 -5.64
C VAL A 37 11.74 5.48 -6.51
N THR A 38 10.58 5.08 -6.02
CA THR A 38 9.30 5.21 -6.73
C THR A 38 8.65 6.59 -6.56
N ASN A 39 9.22 7.43 -5.68
CA ASN A 39 8.72 8.75 -5.28
C ASN A 39 7.25 8.73 -4.79
N THR A 40 6.85 7.67 -4.07
CA THR A 40 5.52 7.53 -3.49
C THR A 40 5.62 7.01 -2.05
N GLU A 41 4.72 7.46 -1.19
CA GLU A 41 4.68 7.01 0.22
C GLU A 41 4.21 5.56 0.36
N SER A 42 3.48 5.06 -0.64
CA SER A 42 2.91 3.71 -0.64
C SER A 42 3.19 3.03 -1.99
N PRO A 43 4.43 2.55 -2.21
CA PRO A 43 4.84 1.95 -3.49
C PRO A 43 4.08 0.69 -3.87
N ILE A 44 3.43 0.04 -2.90
CA ILE A 44 2.66 -1.18 -3.08
C ILE A 44 1.29 -0.97 -2.43
N VAL A 45 0.21 -1.29 -3.17
CA VAL A 45 -1.17 -1.25 -2.68
C VAL A 45 -1.94 -2.48 -3.17
N VAL A 46 -3.02 -2.84 -2.47
CA VAL A 46 -3.86 -4.00 -2.82
C VAL A 46 -5.24 -3.51 -3.26
N VAL A 47 -5.78 -4.10 -4.32
CA VAL A 47 -7.14 -3.84 -4.80
C VAL A 47 -8.16 -4.50 -3.89
N LEU A 48 -9.06 -3.71 -3.31
CA LEU A 48 -10.03 -4.18 -2.31
C LEU A 48 -11.44 -4.43 -2.89
N SER A 49 -11.74 -3.91 -4.08
CA SER A 49 -13.07 -3.96 -4.71
C SER A 49 -12.99 -4.25 -6.22
N GLY A 50 -14.13 -4.60 -6.83
CA GLY A 50 -14.25 -4.84 -8.28
C GLY A 50 -14.59 -3.60 -9.11
N SER A 51 -14.36 -2.37 -8.60
CA SER A 51 -14.69 -1.14 -9.35
C SER A 51 -13.78 -0.90 -10.55
N MET A 52 -12.64 -1.59 -10.61
CA MET A 52 -11.67 -1.52 -11.69
C MET A 52 -11.72 -2.72 -12.65
N GLU A 53 -12.73 -3.59 -12.54
CA GLU A 53 -12.89 -4.68 -13.50
C GLU A 53 -13.23 -4.13 -14.91
N PRO A 54 -12.69 -4.72 -15.99
CA PRO A 54 -11.85 -5.92 -16.04
C PRO A 54 -10.34 -5.65 -15.90
N ALA A 55 -9.91 -4.40 -15.73
CA ALA A 55 -8.48 -4.05 -15.71
C ALA A 55 -7.77 -4.59 -14.47
N PHE A 56 -8.41 -4.51 -13.30
CA PHE A 56 -7.92 -5.09 -12.06
C PHE A 56 -9.03 -5.79 -11.29
N HIS A 57 -8.67 -6.87 -10.62
CA HIS A 57 -9.56 -7.66 -9.79
C HIS A 57 -9.23 -7.50 -8.31
N ARG A 58 -10.21 -7.79 -7.45
CA ARG A 58 -9.99 -7.83 -6.00
C ARG A 58 -8.86 -8.81 -5.69
N GLY A 59 -7.87 -8.35 -4.93
CA GLY A 59 -6.68 -9.12 -4.56
C GLY A 59 -5.46 -8.87 -5.44
N ASP A 60 -5.57 -8.06 -6.49
CA ASP A 60 -4.39 -7.67 -7.27
C ASP A 60 -3.47 -6.76 -6.45
N LEU A 61 -2.17 -7.02 -6.51
CA LEU A 61 -1.14 -6.22 -5.88
C LEU A 61 -0.57 -5.23 -6.90
N LEU A 62 -0.77 -3.93 -6.69
CA LEU A 62 -0.36 -2.88 -7.62
C LEU A 62 0.96 -2.25 -7.19
N PHE A 63 1.84 -2.02 -8.16
CA PHE A 63 3.07 -1.26 -7.99
C PHE A 63 2.88 0.17 -8.46
N LEU A 64 3.13 1.10 -7.55
CA LEU A 64 2.92 2.52 -7.76
C LEU A 64 4.24 3.24 -7.95
N THR A 65 4.22 4.24 -8.84
CA THR A 65 5.29 5.23 -8.96
C THR A 65 4.68 6.60 -9.13
N LEU A 66 5.39 7.65 -8.72
CA LEU A 66 4.95 9.01 -8.92
C LEU A 66 6.11 9.92 -9.36
N PRO A 67 6.70 9.68 -10.55
CA PRO A 67 7.87 10.43 -10.98
C PRO A 67 7.55 11.92 -11.16
N ARG A 68 8.45 12.81 -10.69
CA ARG A 68 8.30 14.27 -10.86
C ARG A 68 8.25 14.72 -12.32
N LYS A 69 8.94 14.01 -13.20
CA LYS A 69 9.08 14.34 -14.63
C LYS A 69 7.99 13.74 -15.52
N ALA A 70 7.11 12.90 -14.99
CA ALA A 70 6.05 12.27 -15.76
C ALA A 70 4.73 12.47 -15.00
N PRO A 71 3.99 13.56 -15.32
CA PRO A 71 2.74 13.88 -14.67
C PRO A 71 1.68 12.80 -14.90
N VAL A 72 0.55 12.97 -14.23
CA VAL A 72 -0.62 12.11 -14.43
C VAL A 72 -1.25 12.50 -15.76
N GLU A 73 -1.55 11.51 -16.59
CA GLU A 73 -2.15 11.74 -17.90
C GLU A 73 -3.56 11.13 -17.98
N ILE A 74 -4.34 11.54 -18.97
CA ILE A 74 -5.64 10.92 -19.25
C ILE A 74 -5.39 9.44 -19.57
N ASN A 75 -6.26 8.57 -19.01
CA ASN A 75 -6.16 7.10 -19.02
C ASN A 75 -5.15 6.47 -18.07
N ASP A 76 -4.31 7.24 -17.36
CA ASP A 76 -3.51 6.70 -16.26
C ASP A 76 -4.44 6.12 -15.19
N ILE A 77 -4.02 5.02 -14.56
CA ILE A 77 -4.69 4.51 -13.36
C ILE A 77 -3.95 5.07 -12.16
N CYS A 78 -4.63 5.96 -11.43
CA CYS A 78 -4.05 6.63 -10.29
C CYS A 78 -4.63 6.10 -8.98
N VAL A 79 -3.80 6.15 -7.96
CA VAL A 79 -4.17 5.89 -6.58
C VAL A 79 -4.15 7.21 -5.86
N PHE A 80 -5.29 7.59 -5.29
CA PHE A 80 -5.43 8.84 -4.57
C PHE A 80 -6.04 8.61 -3.19
N LYS A 81 -5.71 9.50 -2.27
CA LYS A 81 -6.21 9.50 -0.90
C LYS A 81 -6.87 10.83 -0.62
N LEU A 82 -8.07 10.77 -0.04
CA LEU A 82 -8.81 11.94 0.37
C LEU A 82 -8.71 12.10 1.89
N PRO A 83 -8.63 13.32 2.44
CA PRO A 83 -8.53 13.55 3.88
C PRO A 83 -9.66 12.89 4.69
N GLU A 84 -10.89 12.90 4.17
CA GLU A 84 -12.06 12.33 4.85
C GLU A 84 -12.18 10.80 4.67
N ARG A 85 -11.31 10.18 3.85
CA ARG A 85 -11.34 8.75 3.57
C ARG A 85 -10.00 8.09 3.89
N PRO A 86 -9.92 7.21 4.90
CA PRO A 86 -8.65 6.59 5.29
C PRO A 86 -8.13 5.60 4.23
N ILE A 87 -9.03 4.99 3.45
CA ILE A 87 -8.71 3.97 2.45
C ILE A 87 -8.45 4.65 1.10
N PRO A 88 -7.28 4.42 0.45
CA PRO A 88 -6.99 4.97 -0.86
C PRO A 88 -7.89 4.36 -1.93
N ILE A 89 -8.19 5.13 -2.97
CA ILE A 89 -9.04 4.75 -4.09
C ILE A 89 -8.17 4.60 -5.34
N VAL A 90 -8.37 3.52 -6.09
CA VAL A 90 -7.64 3.23 -7.32
C VAL A 90 -8.61 3.35 -8.49
N HIS A 91 -8.51 4.39 -9.32
CA HIS A 91 -9.41 4.59 -10.46
C HIS A 91 -8.69 5.21 -11.67
N ARG A 92 -9.32 5.12 -12.85
CA ARG A 92 -8.76 5.66 -14.10
C ARG A 92 -9.05 7.14 -14.23
N VAL A 93 -8.05 7.90 -14.67
CA VAL A 93 -8.22 9.32 -14.99
C VAL A 93 -8.98 9.47 -16.30
N VAL A 94 -10.13 10.14 -16.23
CA VAL A 94 -10.99 10.37 -17.40
C VAL A 94 -10.87 11.80 -17.93
N LYS A 95 -10.49 12.77 -17.08
CA LYS A 95 -10.36 14.16 -17.49
C LYS A 95 -9.35 14.90 -16.63
N ILE A 96 -8.56 15.75 -17.27
CA ILE A 96 -7.63 16.67 -16.62
C ILE A 96 -7.89 18.08 -17.16
N HIS A 97 -7.94 19.06 -16.27
CA HIS A 97 -7.92 20.48 -16.64
C HIS A 97 -6.87 21.20 -15.81
N GLU A 98 -6.20 22.16 -16.43
CA GLU A 98 -5.27 23.06 -15.76
C GLU A 98 -5.89 24.46 -15.73
N ASP A 99 -5.90 25.08 -14.56
CA ASP A 99 -6.24 26.51 -14.45
C ASP A 99 -5.09 27.36 -15.02
N ALA A 100 -5.39 28.13 -16.07
CA ALA A 100 -4.42 28.95 -16.77
C ALA A 100 -3.73 30.01 -15.88
N LYS A 101 -4.38 30.48 -14.81
CA LYS A 101 -3.84 31.49 -13.89
C LYS A 101 -3.08 30.86 -12.74
N THR A 102 -3.66 29.83 -12.12
CA THR A 102 -3.10 29.24 -10.88
C THR A 102 -2.19 28.04 -11.14
N LYS A 103 -2.16 27.52 -12.38
CA LYS A 103 -1.45 26.29 -12.76
C LYS A 103 -1.87 25.07 -11.94
N LYS A 104 -3.05 25.12 -11.31
CA LYS A 104 -3.60 23.99 -10.55
C LYS A 104 -4.22 22.98 -11.49
N GLU A 105 -3.86 21.73 -11.26
CA GLU A 105 -4.38 20.58 -11.99
C GLU A 105 -5.62 20.03 -11.28
N TYR A 106 -6.70 19.86 -12.06
CA TYR A 106 -7.98 19.31 -11.64
C TYR A 106 -8.22 18.01 -12.39
N ILE A 107 -8.27 16.91 -11.65
CA ILE A 107 -8.33 15.56 -12.18
C ILE A 107 -9.70 14.97 -11.83
N LEU A 108 -10.33 14.34 -12.81
CA LEU A 108 -11.54 13.54 -12.62
C LEU A 108 -11.20 12.08 -12.87
N THR A 109 -11.62 11.23 -11.95
CA THR A 109 -11.40 9.79 -11.99
C THR A 109 -12.72 9.04 -12.11
N LYS A 110 -12.65 7.81 -12.61
CA LYS A 110 -13.76 6.88 -12.71
C LYS A 110 -13.24 5.44 -12.60
N GLY A 111 -13.92 4.61 -11.82
CA GLY A 111 -13.71 3.17 -11.85
C GLY A 111 -14.13 2.56 -13.20
N ASP A 112 -13.32 1.66 -13.76
CA ASP A 112 -13.59 1.07 -15.07
C ASP A 112 -14.97 0.38 -15.12
N ASN A 113 -15.37 -0.28 -14.03
CA ASN A 113 -16.65 -0.98 -13.87
C ASN A 113 -17.79 -0.08 -13.33
N ASN A 114 -17.52 1.20 -13.04
CA ASN A 114 -18.55 2.09 -12.48
C ASN A 114 -19.38 2.72 -13.62
N ALA A 115 -20.69 2.94 -13.40
CA ALA A 115 -21.53 3.63 -14.39
C ALA A 115 -21.35 5.15 -14.40
N ARG A 116 -20.89 5.73 -13.29
CA ARG A 116 -20.71 7.18 -13.10
C ARG A 116 -19.27 7.49 -12.69
N ASP A 117 -18.88 8.75 -12.85
CA ASP A 117 -17.61 9.27 -12.35
C ASP A 117 -17.56 9.31 -10.80
N ASP A 118 -16.37 9.56 -10.25
CA ASP A 118 -16.14 9.46 -8.81
C ASP A 118 -16.56 10.70 -8.02
N ARG A 119 -17.28 11.66 -8.60
CA ARG A 119 -17.67 12.90 -7.89
C ARG A 119 -18.47 12.63 -6.63
N ALA A 120 -19.29 11.57 -6.63
CA ALA A 120 -20.05 11.15 -5.45
C ALA A 120 -19.16 10.51 -4.36
N LEU A 121 -17.95 10.08 -4.70
CA LEU A 121 -16.97 9.50 -3.77
C LEU A 121 -16.05 10.55 -3.15
N TYR A 122 -15.93 11.72 -3.78
CA TYR A 122 -15.12 12.82 -3.27
C TYR A 122 -15.70 13.44 -1.99
N ASN A 123 -14.94 14.31 -1.34
CA ASN A 123 -15.39 15.03 -0.15
C ASN A 123 -16.60 15.93 -0.49
N ARG A 124 -17.37 16.32 0.53
CA ARG A 124 -18.57 17.13 0.32
C ARG A 124 -18.24 18.45 -0.39
N GLY A 125 -18.87 18.68 -1.55
CA GLY A 125 -18.65 19.89 -2.37
C GLY A 125 -17.39 19.84 -3.24
N GLN A 126 -16.65 18.74 -3.25
CA GLN A 126 -15.47 18.55 -4.09
C GLN A 126 -15.86 17.88 -5.42
N MET A 127 -15.49 18.50 -6.54
CA MET A 127 -15.83 18.01 -7.90
C MET A 127 -14.63 17.42 -8.66
N TRP A 128 -13.42 17.61 -8.12
CA TRP A 128 -12.15 17.27 -8.74
C TRP A 128 -11.16 16.87 -7.65
N ILE A 129 -10.25 15.95 -7.95
CA ILE A 129 -9.05 15.74 -7.14
C ILE A 129 -7.91 16.58 -7.70
N ASN A 130 -6.91 16.80 -6.88
CA ASN A 130 -5.75 17.62 -7.21
C ASN A 130 -4.50 16.77 -7.07
N ARG A 131 -3.38 17.29 -7.56
CA ARG A 131 -2.11 16.57 -7.62
C ARG A 131 -1.63 16.11 -6.24
N GLU A 132 -1.92 16.88 -5.19
CA GLU A 132 -1.61 16.55 -3.79
C GLU A 132 -2.38 15.34 -3.25
N HIS A 133 -3.54 15.03 -3.81
CA HIS A 133 -4.32 13.86 -3.42
C HIS A 133 -3.78 12.57 -4.05
N VAL A 134 -3.00 12.68 -5.13
CA VAL A 134 -2.46 11.53 -5.86
C VAL A 134 -1.25 10.95 -5.14
N VAL A 135 -1.39 9.73 -4.65
CA VAL A 135 -0.32 8.94 -4.01
C VAL A 135 0.62 8.36 -5.04
N GLY A 136 0.09 7.90 -6.17
CA GLY A 136 0.89 7.25 -7.22
C GLY A 136 0.08 6.91 -8.45
N LYS A 137 0.77 6.56 -9.54
CA LYS A 137 0.18 5.90 -10.71
C LYS A 137 0.68 4.47 -10.83
N VAL A 138 -0.21 3.59 -11.27
CA VAL A 138 0.07 2.16 -11.41
C VAL A 138 1.01 1.94 -12.59
N ARG A 139 2.10 1.18 -12.38
CA ARG A 139 3.06 0.79 -13.43
C ARG A 139 3.04 -0.69 -13.74
N GLY A 140 2.53 -1.50 -12.84
CA GLY A 140 2.43 -2.94 -12.98
C GLY A 140 1.63 -3.52 -11.83
N PHE A 141 1.31 -4.80 -11.94
CA PHE A 141 0.58 -5.51 -10.91
C PHE A 141 0.95 -7.00 -10.89
N MET A 142 0.69 -7.66 -9.76
CA MET A 142 0.67 -9.11 -9.65
C MET A 142 -0.73 -9.58 -9.29
N PRO A 143 -1.34 -10.46 -10.10
CA PRO A 143 -2.71 -10.88 -9.87
C PRO A 143 -2.83 -11.74 -8.61
N TYR A 144 -3.91 -11.56 -7.86
CA TYR A 144 -4.31 -12.35 -6.68
C TYR A 144 -3.33 -12.41 -5.48
N VAL A 145 -2.11 -11.90 -5.57
CA VAL A 145 -1.12 -11.94 -4.46
C VAL A 145 -1.64 -11.21 -3.21
N GLY A 146 -2.34 -10.10 -3.42
CA GLY A 146 -2.98 -9.33 -2.35
C GLY A 146 -4.09 -10.09 -1.60
N MET A 147 -4.62 -11.19 -2.15
CA MET A 147 -5.60 -12.03 -1.44
C MET A 147 -5.07 -12.54 -0.10
N VAL A 148 -3.76 -12.80 0.02
CA VAL A 148 -3.15 -13.19 1.30
C VAL A 148 -3.33 -12.10 2.35
N THR A 149 -3.09 -10.84 1.97
CA THR A 149 -3.23 -9.70 2.89
C THR A 149 -4.70 -9.43 3.25
N ILE A 150 -5.61 -9.60 2.28
CA ILE A 150 -7.06 -9.48 2.51
C ILE A 150 -7.51 -10.56 3.49
N LEU A 151 -7.11 -11.82 3.26
CA LEU A 151 -7.47 -12.94 4.13
C LEU A 151 -6.95 -12.76 5.56
N MET A 152 -5.70 -12.31 5.72
CA MET A 152 -5.13 -11.99 7.03
C MET A 152 -5.86 -10.84 7.73
N ASN A 153 -6.43 -9.91 6.98
CA ASN A 153 -7.21 -8.81 7.53
C ASN A 153 -8.64 -9.24 7.92
N ASP A 154 -9.28 -10.04 7.06
CA ASP A 154 -10.64 -10.57 7.27
C ASP A 154 -10.67 -11.61 8.39
N TYR A 155 -9.59 -12.37 8.59
CA TYR A 155 -9.42 -13.35 9.65
C TYR A 155 -8.22 -13.03 10.55
N PRO A 156 -8.36 -12.10 11.52
CA PRO A 156 -7.26 -11.68 12.38
C PRO A 156 -6.56 -12.81 13.15
N TRP A 157 -7.29 -13.88 13.48
CA TRP A 157 -6.73 -15.06 14.17
C TRP A 157 -5.59 -15.72 13.37
N MET A 158 -5.60 -15.62 12.04
CA MET A 158 -4.54 -16.15 11.18
C MET A 158 -3.20 -15.44 11.43
N LYS A 159 -3.21 -14.14 11.77
CA LYS A 159 -1.99 -13.40 12.12
C LYS A 159 -1.35 -13.97 13.38
N PHE A 160 -2.16 -14.23 14.40
CA PHE A 160 -1.70 -14.81 15.67
C PHE A 160 -1.24 -16.26 15.49
N ALA A 161 -1.94 -17.06 14.69
CA ALA A 161 -1.53 -18.41 14.35
C ALA A 161 -0.16 -18.43 13.63
N LEU A 162 0.04 -17.56 12.64
CA LEU A 162 1.31 -17.45 11.91
C LEU A 162 2.47 -17.05 12.85
N LEU A 163 2.25 -16.04 13.69
CA LEU A 163 3.26 -15.61 14.68
C LEU A 163 3.55 -16.72 15.70
N GLY A 164 2.54 -17.48 16.10
CA GLY A 164 2.70 -18.64 16.98
C GLY A 164 3.54 -19.75 16.34
N VAL A 165 3.27 -20.09 15.07
CA VAL A 165 4.04 -21.08 14.31
C VAL A 165 5.47 -20.62 14.08
N LEU A 166 5.70 -19.35 13.71
CA LEU A 166 7.04 -18.79 13.55
C LEU A 166 7.80 -18.78 14.89
N GLY A 167 7.12 -18.41 15.97
CA GLY A 167 7.70 -18.46 17.32
C GLY A 167 8.10 -19.88 17.70
N LEU A 168 7.23 -20.86 17.48
CA LEU A 168 7.53 -22.28 17.71
C LEU A 168 8.67 -22.78 16.81
N PHE A 169 8.70 -22.38 15.54
CA PHE A 169 9.74 -22.77 14.59
C PHE A 169 11.12 -22.25 15.03
N VAL A 170 11.21 -20.98 15.41
CA VAL A 170 12.45 -20.38 15.98
C VAL A 170 12.89 -21.09 17.25
N LEU A 171 11.94 -21.59 18.06
CA LEU A 171 12.26 -22.36 19.26
C LEU A 171 12.77 -23.77 18.95
N ILE A 172 12.24 -24.43 17.92
CA ILE A 172 12.63 -25.79 17.51
C ILE A 172 13.96 -25.78 16.75
N HIS A 173 14.17 -24.81 15.85
CA HIS A 173 15.38 -24.68 15.03
C HIS A 173 16.47 -23.81 15.70
N ARG A 174 16.64 -23.94 17.02
CA ARG A 174 17.79 -23.35 17.72
C ARG A 174 19.04 -24.17 17.44
N GLU A 175 19.71 -23.89 16.32
CA GLU A 175 21.14 -24.11 16.12
C GLU A 175 21.91 -22.79 16.30
#